data_AF-A0A435G7K9-F1
#
_entry.id   AF-A0A435G7K9-F1
#
_cell.length_a   1.000
_cell.length_b   1.000
_cell.length_c   1.000
_cell.angle_alpha   90.00
_cell.angle_beta   90.00
_cell.angle_gamma   90.00
#
_symmetry.space_group_name_H-M   'P 1'
#
loop_
_entity.id
_entity.type
_entity.pdbx_description
1 polymer ?
#
loop_
_entity_poly.entity_id
_entity_poly.type
_entity_poly.pdbx_seq_one_letter_code
_entity_poly.pdbx_strand_id
1 'polypeptide(L)'
;KPPQVPEIFQGGSSRAARDMASRVSDWYFTNGNTPAEIAKQVDDIRVKAKANNHSVKVGVNAFAVVRETEDEARAVLAEIIAEANPDAVNAFGHEVKNAGKASPEGEGNWAKSSFDDLVQYNDGFRSNLIGTPRQVAQRVVDLKRAGADLILLGFLHFQEEVEYFGKHVIPLVRELEDAEAAASLAAE
;
A
#
# COMPACT_ATOMS: atom_id res chain seq x y z
N LYS A 1 19.89 29.77 -9.02
CA LYS A 1 18.66 28.94 -8.86
C LYS A 1 18.50 28.66 -7.37
N PRO A 2 17.35 28.90 -6.73
CA PRO A 2 17.17 28.48 -5.35
C PRO A 2 17.42 26.97 -5.22
N PRO A 3 17.99 26.49 -4.10
CA PRO A 3 18.27 25.07 -3.92
C PRO A 3 16.97 24.27 -3.94
N GLN A 4 16.95 23.20 -4.73
CA GLN A 4 15.84 22.26 -4.76
C GLN A 4 15.97 21.37 -3.52
N VAL A 5 15.09 21.58 -2.55
CA VAL A 5 15.00 20.72 -1.36
C VAL A 5 14.46 19.34 -1.78
N PRO A 6 15.01 18.24 -1.21
CA PRO A 6 14.50 16.91 -1.48
C PRO A 6 13.11 16.73 -0.88
N GLU A 7 12.26 15.94 -1.54
CA GLU A 7 10.99 15.50 -0.95
C GLU A 7 11.26 14.63 0.29
N ILE A 8 10.50 14.87 1.35
CA ILE A 8 10.60 14.16 2.63
C ILE A 8 9.54 13.07 2.70
N PHE A 9 10.01 11.82 2.72
CA PHE A 9 9.19 10.62 2.88
C PHE A 9 9.26 10.10 4.31
N GLN A 10 8.11 9.81 4.92
CA GLN A 10 8.01 9.31 6.29
C GLN A 10 7.10 8.08 6.36
N GLY A 11 7.61 6.97 6.91
CA GLY A 11 6.85 5.74 7.13
C GLY A 11 6.44 5.52 8.59
N GLY A 12 5.25 4.95 8.83
CA GLY A 12 4.78 4.53 10.16
C GLY A 12 3.33 4.94 10.44
N SER A 13 2.50 4.03 10.97
CA SER A 13 1.03 4.22 11.01
C SER A 13 0.45 4.70 12.35
N SER A 14 1.28 4.94 13.36
CA SER A 14 0.82 5.45 14.67
C SER A 14 0.21 6.85 14.56
N ARG A 15 -0.59 7.25 15.56
CA ARG A 15 -1.14 8.62 15.62
C ARG A 15 -0.01 9.65 15.68
N ALA A 16 1.00 9.43 16.51
CA ALA A 16 2.15 10.31 16.63
C ALA A 16 2.94 10.46 15.31
N ALA A 17 3.09 9.35 14.56
CA ALA A 17 3.72 9.41 13.24
C ALA A 17 2.89 10.27 12.27
N ARG A 18 1.57 10.04 12.19
CA ARG A 18 0.68 10.85 11.34
C ARG A 18 0.66 12.32 11.73
N ASP A 19 0.68 12.64 13.02
CA ASP A 19 0.76 14.02 13.51
C ASP A 19 2.07 14.70 13.07
N MET A 20 3.18 13.96 13.08
CA MET A 20 4.46 14.45 12.59
C MET A 20 4.46 14.63 11.06
N ALA A 21 4.07 13.62 10.29
CA ALA A 21 3.98 13.72 8.82
C ALA A 21 3.12 14.91 8.38
N SER A 22 1.99 15.14 9.04
CA SER A 22 1.07 16.24 8.74
C SER A 22 1.71 17.63 8.86
N ARG A 23 2.83 17.76 9.57
CA ARG A 23 3.52 19.04 9.80
C ARG A 23 4.74 19.24 8.92
N VAL A 24 5.46 18.17 8.57
CA VAL A 24 6.83 18.30 8.02
C VAL A 24 7.16 17.35 6.85
N SER A 25 6.26 16.46 6.45
CA SER A 25 6.54 15.49 5.38
C SER A 25 5.80 15.84 4.10
N ASP A 26 6.43 15.60 2.95
CA ASP A 26 5.76 15.70 1.65
C ASP A 26 4.96 14.42 1.36
N TRP A 27 5.47 13.29 1.84
CA TRP A 27 4.90 11.96 1.64
C TRP A 27 4.78 11.18 2.94
N TYR A 28 3.58 10.66 3.18
CA TYR A 28 3.27 9.71 4.23
C TYR A 28 3.16 8.30 3.64
N PHE A 29 4.01 7.39 4.11
CA PHE A 29 4.00 5.98 3.72
C PHE A 29 3.33 5.11 4.79
N THR A 30 2.35 4.34 4.35
CA THR A 30 1.64 3.36 5.19
C THR A 30 1.76 1.94 4.65
N ASN A 31 1.59 0.97 5.55
CA ASN A 31 1.54 -0.45 5.23
C ASN A 31 0.38 -0.75 4.26
N GLY A 32 0.45 -1.91 3.62
CA GLY A 32 -0.64 -2.38 2.78
C GLY A 32 -1.93 -2.60 3.57
N ASN A 33 -3.06 -2.24 2.97
CA ASN A 33 -4.37 -2.42 3.59
C ASN A 33 -5.50 -2.37 2.55
N THR A 34 -6.73 -2.62 3.01
CA THR A 34 -7.91 -2.48 2.14
C THR A 34 -8.16 -1.01 1.78
N PRO A 35 -8.80 -0.71 0.64
CA PRO A 35 -9.13 0.66 0.26
C PRO A 35 -9.91 1.43 1.35
N ALA A 36 -10.80 0.75 2.08
CA ALA A 36 -11.57 1.37 3.16
C ALA A 36 -10.68 1.80 4.35
N GLU A 37 -9.69 1.00 4.74
CA GLU A 37 -8.77 1.35 5.82
C GLU A 37 -7.74 2.41 5.37
N ILE A 38 -7.32 2.37 4.10
CA ILE A 38 -6.48 3.43 3.51
C ILE A 38 -7.23 4.76 3.51
N ALA A 39 -8.49 4.80 3.07
CA ALA A 39 -9.30 6.02 3.04
C ALA A 39 -9.39 6.68 4.43
N LYS A 40 -9.60 5.90 5.50
CA LYS A 40 -9.62 6.41 6.88
C LYS A 40 -8.30 7.09 7.27
N GLN A 41 -7.17 6.50 6.89
CA GLN A 41 -5.84 7.06 7.18
C GLN A 41 -5.56 8.31 6.35
N VAL A 42 -5.94 8.29 5.08
CA VAL A 42 -5.85 9.43 4.16
C VAL A 42 -6.67 10.61 4.68
N ASP A 43 -7.91 10.38 5.11
CA ASP A 43 -8.77 11.41 5.66
C ASP A 43 -8.17 12.04 6.92
N ASP A 44 -7.70 11.20 7.86
CA ASP A 44 -7.05 11.67 9.09
C ASP A 44 -5.83 12.55 8.80
N ILE A 45 -4.92 12.10 7.93
CA ILE A 45 -3.70 12.85 7.66
C ILE A 45 -3.95 14.12 6.85
N ARG A 46 -4.89 14.10 5.90
CA ARG A 46 -5.24 15.28 5.11
C ARG A 46 -5.92 16.35 5.95
N VAL A 47 -6.78 15.97 6.89
CA VAL A 47 -7.39 16.91 7.86
C VAL A 47 -6.32 17.56 8.72
N LYS A 48 -5.37 16.77 9.26
CA LYS A 48 -4.26 17.29 10.08
C LYS A 48 -3.31 18.18 9.28
N ALA A 49 -2.98 17.79 8.06
CA ALA A 49 -2.10 18.56 7.19
C ALA A 49 -2.72 19.92 6.89
N LYS A 50 -4.02 19.93 6.53
CA LYS A 50 -4.77 21.17 6.31
C LYS A 50 -4.77 22.08 7.54
N ALA A 51 -4.94 21.53 8.73
CA ALA A 51 -4.87 22.30 9.98
C ALA A 51 -3.48 22.93 10.24
N ASN A 52 -2.42 22.35 9.66
CA ASN A 52 -1.06 22.88 9.69
C ASN A 52 -0.71 23.76 8.46
N ASN A 53 -1.70 24.14 7.64
CA ASN A 53 -1.51 24.82 6.35
C ASN A 53 -0.52 24.08 5.44
N HIS A 54 -0.57 22.75 5.49
CA HIS A 54 0.30 21.84 4.75
C HIS A 54 -0.51 20.86 3.91
N SER A 55 0.14 20.18 2.98
CA SER A 55 -0.43 19.11 2.17
C SER A 55 0.50 17.92 2.15
N VAL A 56 -0.04 16.72 2.34
CA VAL A 56 0.74 15.48 2.39
C VAL A 56 0.16 14.50 1.38
N LYS A 57 1.03 13.91 0.54
CA LYS A 57 0.69 12.82 -0.36
C LYS A 57 0.81 11.48 0.35
N VAL A 58 0.04 10.49 -0.06
CA VAL A 58 0.01 9.17 0.59
C VAL A 58 0.57 8.09 -0.31
N GLY A 59 1.61 7.42 0.17
CA GLY A 59 2.17 6.20 -0.43
C GLY A 59 1.68 4.95 0.31
N VAL A 60 1.31 3.91 -0.42
CA VAL A 60 0.85 2.63 0.14
C VAL A 60 1.77 1.51 -0.29
N ASN A 61 2.21 0.68 0.65
CA ASN A 61 2.96 -0.53 0.33
C ASN A 61 2.04 -1.60 -0.28
N ALA A 62 2.49 -2.27 -1.33
CA ALA A 62 1.76 -3.39 -1.92
C ALA A 62 2.72 -4.42 -2.50
N PHE A 63 2.27 -5.68 -2.52
CA PHE A 63 2.98 -6.76 -3.20
C PHE A 63 2.09 -7.32 -4.31
N ALA A 64 2.64 -7.45 -5.52
CA ALA A 64 1.90 -7.91 -6.67
C ALA A 64 2.20 -9.37 -7.01
N VAL A 65 1.14 -10.14 -7.24
CA VAL A 65 1.21 -11.49 -7.84
C VAL A 65 0.20 -11.51 -8.97
N VAL A 66 0.70 -11.36 -10.21
CA VAL A 66 -0.15 -11.23 -11.41
C VAL A 66 0.04 -12.44 -12.29
N ARG A 67 -1.04 -13.16 -12.60
CA ARG A 67 -1.05 -14.35 -13.47
C ARG A 67 -2.26 -14.31 -14.41
N GLU A 68 -2.30 -15.19 -15.39
CA GLU A 68 -3.39 -15.19 -16.39
C GLU A 68 -4.75 -15.50 -15.74
N THR A 69 -4.74 -16.38 -14.74
CA THR A 69 -5.92 -16.74 -13.94
C THR A 69 -5.76 -16.35 -12.47
N GLU A 70 -6.90 -16.19 -11.78
CA GLU A 70 -6.91 -15.93 -10.34
C GLU A 70 -6.36 -17.13 -9.55
N ASP A 71 -6.69 -18.36 -9.97
CA ASP A 71 -6.25 -19.58 -9.31
C ASP A 71 -4.72 -19.72 -9.34
N GLU A 72 -4.08 -19.41 -10.47
CA GLU A 72 -2.61 -19.39 -10.57
C GLU A 72 -1.98 -18.34 -9.65
N ALA A 73 -2.55 -17.13 -9.59
CA ALA A 73 -2.05 -16.09 -8.69
C ALA A 73 -2.18 -16.51 -7.21
N ARG A 74 -3.27 -17.19 -6.85
CA ARG A 74 -3.47 -17.73 -5.50
C ARG A 74 -2.53 -18.89 -5.19
N ALA A 75 -2.26 -19.76 -6.16
CA ALA A 75 -1.30 -20.84 -6.01
C ALA A 75 0.12 -20.31 -5.75
N VAL A 76 0.55 -19.28 -6.49
CA VAL A 76 1.84 -18.62 -6.27
C VAL A 76 1.90 -17.94 -4.90
N LEU A 77 0.82 -17.26 -4.48
CA LEU A 77 0.76 -16.70 -3.13
C LEU A 77 0.95 -17.79 -2.06
N ALA A 78 0.26 -18.92 -2.21
CA ALA A 78 0.36 -20.04 -1.27
C ALA A 78 1.78 -20.63 -1.25
N GLU A 79 2.44 -20.73 -2.40
CA GLU A 79 3.84 -21.17 -2.52
C GLU A 79 4.80 -20.21 -1.81
N ILE A 80 4.64 -18.89 -2.01
CA ILE A 80 5.45 -17.87 -1.32
C ILE A 80 5.33 -18.02 0.20
N ILE A 81 4.12 -18.25 0.70
CA ILE A 81 3.86 -18.44 2.13
C ILE A 81 4.47 -19.75 2.62
N ALA A 82 4.33 -20.84 1.86
CA ALA A 82 4.84 -22.15 2.23
C ALA A 82 6.37 -22.21 2.30
N GLU A 83 7.06 -21.50 1.42
CA GLU A 83 8.53 -21.41 1.37
C GLU A 83 9.10 -20.31 2.28
N ALA A 84 8.25 -19.56 3.00
CA ALA A 84 8.70 -18.53 3.92
C ALA A 84 9.48 -19.15 5.10
N ASN A 85 10.55 -18.48 5.54
CA ASN A 85 11.29 -18.92 6.73
C ASN A 85 10.43 -18.68 8.00
N PRO A 86 9.92 -19.74 8.65
CA PRO A 86 8.97 -19.58 9.75
C PRO A 86 9.60 -18.92 10.97
N ASP A 87 10.89 -19.13 11.22
CA ASP A 87 11.60 -18.52 12.35
C ASP A 87 11.71 -17.00 12.15
N ALA A 88 12.00 -16.56 10.93
CA ALA A 88 12.07 -15.14 10.59
C ALA A 88 10.70 -14.46 10.71
N VAL A 89 9.63 -15.09 10.21
CA VAL A 89 8.26 -14.55 10.30
C VAL A 89 7.79 -14.49 11.75
N ASN A 90 8.06 -15.53 12.55
CA ASN A 90 7.71 -15.55 13.98
C ASN A 90 8.50 -14.53 14.79
N ALA A 91 9.80 -14.36 14.51
CA ALA A 91 10.62 -13.34 15.16
C ALA A 91 10.09 -11.93 14.84
N PHE A 92 9.74 -11.66 13.58
CA PHE A 92 9.12 -10.40 13.22
C PHE A 92 7.77 -10.19 13.91
N GLY A 93 6.89 -11.20 13.90
CA GLY A 93 5.61 -11.15 14.60
C GLY A 93 5.75 -10.89 16.11
N HIS A 94 6.82 -11.37 16.73
CA HIS A 94 7.15 -11.06 18.13
C HIS A 94 7.51 -9.59 18.32
N GLU A 95 8.43 -9.06 17.51
CA GLU A 95 8.88 -7.66 17.59
C GLU A 95 7.74 -6.67 17.31
N VAL A 96 6.90 -7.00 16.33
CA VAL A 96 5.68 -6.25 16.02
C VAL A 96 4.75 -6.15 17.23
N LYS A 97 4.52 -7.26 17.94
CA LYS A 97 3.68 -7.27 19.16
C LYS A 97 4.29 -6.44 20.28
N ASN A 98 5.62 -6.46 20.42
CA ASN A 98 6.31 -5.64 21.40
C ASN A 98 6.20 -4.15 21.06
N ALA A 99 6.41 -3.78 19.79
CA ALA A 99 6.26 -2.41 19.33
C ALA A 99 4.83 -1.87 19.54
N GLY A 100 3.81 -2.70 19.28
CA GLY A 100 2.41 -2.34 19.55
C GLY A 100 2.12 -2.14 21.04
N LYS A 101 2.63 -3.03 21.91
CA LYS A 101 2.47 -2.88 23.38
C LYS A 101 3.19 -1.66 23.95
N ALA A 102 4.26 -1.21 23.30
CA ALA A 102 5.02 -0.02 23.70
C ALA A 102 4.41 1.29 23.18
N SER A 103 3.42 1.25 22.28
CA SER A 103 2.75 2.46 21.82
C SER A 103 1.78 2.99 22.90
N PRO A 104 1.60 4.32 23.02
CA PRO A 104 0.61 4.90 23.94
C PRO A 104 -0.81 4.39 23.70
N GLU A 105 -1.12 3.98 22.47
CA GLU A 105 -2.41 3.46 22.06
C GLU A 105 -2.56 1.94 22.32
N GLY A 106 -1.50 1.23 22.69
CA GLY A 106 -1.49 -0.23 22.89
C GLY A 106 -1.72 -1.05 21.61
N GLU A 107 -1.78 -0.38 20.45
CA GLU A 107 -1.95 -0.98 19.12
C GLU A 107 -0.75 -0.62 18.23
N GLY A 108 -0.24 -1.59 17.47
CA GLY A 108 0.84 -1.43 16.49
C GLY A 108 0.34 -1.56 15.05
N ASN A 109 1.16 -1.15 14.05
CA ASN A 109 0.76 -1.10 12.64
C ASN A 109 0.23 -2.44 12.07
N TRP A 110 0.58 -3.56 12.72
CA TRP A 110 0.23 -4.92 12.32
C TRP A 110 -0.70 -5.64 13.33
N ALA A 111 -1.38 -4.91 14.21
CA ALA A 111 -2.21 -5.50 15.27
C ALA A 111 -3.32 -6.44 14.75
N LYS A 112 -3.68 -6.33 13.46
CA LYS A 112 -4.70 -7.13 12.78
C LYS A 112 -4.12 -8.09 11.73
N SER A 113 -2.80 -8.30 11.69
CA SER A 113 -2.14 -9.11 10.66
C SER A 113 -2.03 -10.59 11.07
N SER A 114 -2.32 -11.48 10.14
CA SER A 114 -2.13 -12.93 10.26
C SER A 114 -0.66 -13.32 10.02
N PHE A 115 -0.29 -14.58 10.25
CA PHE A 115 1.05 -15.08 9.91
C PHE A 115 1.37 -14.85 8.42
N ASP A 116 0.42 -15.18 7.55
CA ASP A 116 0.52 -15.03 6.10
C ASP A 116 0.76 -13.57 5.69
N ASP A 117 0.09 -12.63 6.35
CA ASP A 117 0.31 -11.19 6.13
C ASP A 117 1.74 -10.77 6.51
N LEU A 118 2.29 -11.36 7.58
CA LEU A 118 3.62 -11.04 8.11
C LEU A 118 4.77 -11.62 7.27
N VAL A 119 4.50 -12.54 6.34
CA VAL A 119 5.48 -12.98 5.34
C VAL A 119 5.96 -11.79 4.50
N GLN A 120 5.08 -10.81 4.27
CA GLN A 120 5.47 -9.51 3.75
C GLN A 120 5.50 -8.48 4.87
N TYR A 121 6.71 -8.13 5.33
CA TYR A 121 6.95 -7.32 6.53
C TYR A 121 6.15 -6.01 6.63
N ASN A 122 5.74 -5.37 5.52
CA ASN A 122 4.90 -4.15 5.52
C ASN A 122 3.47 -4.40 5.02
N ASP A 123 2.93 -5.59 5.31
CA ASP A 123 1.60 -6.05 4.92
C ASP A 123 1.33 -5.96 3.41
N GLY A 124 2.34 -6.24 2.59
CA GLY A 124 2.24 -6.09 1.13
C GLY A 124 1.07 -6.88 0.51
N PHE A 125 0.74 -8.04 1.08
CA PHE A 125 -0.40 -8.87 0.64
C PHE A 125 -1.78 -8.29 1.00
N ARG A 126 -1.88 -7.43 2.03
CA ARG A 126 -3.16 -6.84 2.45
C ARG A 126 -3.74 -5.84 1.46
N SER A 127 -2.90 -5.23 0.62
CA SER A 127 -3.34 -4.42 -0.53
C SER A 127 -3.97 -5.28 -1.64
N ASN A 128 -3.82 -6.61 -1.54
CA ASN A 128 -4.44 -7.61 -2.39
C ASN A 128 -4.22 -7.37 -3.90
N LEU A 129 -3.01 -7.02 -4.33
CA LEU A 129 -2.67 -6.93 -5.76
C LEU A 129 -2.37 -8.32 -6.35
N ILE A 130 -3.27 -9.27 -6.10
CA ILE A 130 -3.10 -10.71 -6.34
C ILE A 130 -4.22 -11.24 -7.23
N GLY A 131 -3.95 -11.56 -8.50
CA GLY A 131 -4.99 -12.04 -9.42
C GLY A 131 -4.64 -11.83 -10.88
N THR A 132 -5.68 -11.70 -11.71
CA THR A 132 -5.51 -11.40 -13.14
C THR A 132 -5.09 -9.95 -13.38
N PRO A 133 -4.50 -9.60 -14.55
CA PRO A 133 -4.10 -8.22 -14.83
C PRO A 133 -5.25 -7.22 -14.68
N ARG A 134 -6.47 -7.59 -15.12
CA ARG A 134 -7.65 -6.72 -14.98
C ARG A 134 -8.13 -6.59 -13.54
N GLN A 135 -8.10 -7.66 -12.75
CA GLN A 135 -8.43 -7.59 -11.32
C GLN A 135 -7.45 -6.68 -10.57
N VAL A 136 -6.15 -6.84 -10.83
CA VAL A 136 -5.11 -6.03 -10.19
C VAL A 136 -5.21 -4.57 -10.63
N ALA A 137 -5.46 -4.30 -11.92
CA ALA A 137 -5.70 -2.94 -12.40
C ALA A 137 -6.88 -2.26 -11.69
N GLN A 138 -8.00 -2.98 -11.52
CA GLN A 138 -9.15 -2.46 -10.78
C GLN A 138 -8.79 -2.10 -9.32
N ARG A 139 -8.03 -2.96 -8.64
CA ARG A 139 -7.62 -2.74 -7.25
C ARG A 139 -6.62 -1.58 -7.12
N VAL A 140 -5.73 -1.39 -8.09
CA VAL A 140 -4.86 -0.20 -8.16
C VAL A 140 -5.71 1.07 -8.23
N VAL A 141 -6.74 1.08 -9.08
CA VAL A 141 -7.68 2.21 -9.19
C VAL A 141 -8.47 2.39 -7.88
N ASP A 142 -8.88 1.33 -7.22
CA ASP A 142 -9.58 1.41 -5.93
C ASP A 142 -8.71 2.01 -4.82
N LEU A 143 -7.41 1.67 -4.79
CA LEU A 143 -6.44 2.31 -3.87
C LEU A 143 -6.26 3.80 -4.20
N LYS A 144 -6.19 4.15 -5.49
CA LYS A 144 -6.14 5.55 -5.93
C LYS A 144 -7.39 6.32 -5.49
N ARG A 145 -8.58 5.73 -5.65
CA ARG A 145 -9.86 6.31 -5.17
C ARG A 145 -9.89 6.48 -3.66
N ALA A 146 -9.29 5.55 -2.91
CA ALA A 146 -9.10 5.70 -1.47
C ALA A 146 -8.10 6.81 -1.10
N GLY A 147 -7.42 7.41 -2.08
CA GLY A 147 -6.54 8.56 -1.94
C GLY A 147 -5.05 8.22 -1.84
N ALA A 148 -4.65 7.01 -2.26
CA ALA A 148 -3.25 6.70 -2.49
C ALA A 148 -2.73 7.47 -3.72
N ASP A 149 -1.68 8.26 -3.52
CA ASP A 149 -0.97 9.02 -4.55
C ASP A 149 0.17 8.19 -5.18
N LEU A 150 0.67 7.18 -4.46
CA LEU A 150 1.73 6.29 -4.90
C LEU A 150 1.53 4.87 -4.33
N ILE A 151 1.90 3.87 -5.11
CA ILE A 151 2.01 2.48 -4.66
C ILE A 151 3.48 2.08 -4.68
N LEU A 152 4.05 1.74 -3.52
CA LEU A 152 5.38 1.14 -3.42
C LEU A 152 5.21 -0.36 -3.65
N LEU A 153 5.56 -0.79 -4.87
CA LEU A 153 5.22 -2.11 -5.37
C LEU A 153 6.40 -3.09 -5.23
N GLY A 154 6.17 -4.20 -4.53
CA GLY A 154 7.08 -5.33 -4.40
C GLY A 154 6.68 -6.50 -5.29
N PHE A 155 7.68 -7.31 -5.67
CA PHE A 155 7.57 -8.50 -6.51
C PHE A 155 8.52 -9.58 -5.97
N LEU A 156 8.22 -10.85 -6.23
CA LEU A 156 9.14 -11.95 -5.85
C LEU A 156 10.27 -12.03 -6.89
N HIS A 157 9.89 -12.09 -8.16
CA HIS A 157 10.81 -12.18 -9.29
C HIS A 157 10.82 -10.84 -10.03
N PHE A 158 11.48 -9.85 -9.42
CA PHE A 158 11.33 -8.44 -9.83
C PHE A 158 11.78 -8.14 -11.27
N GLN A 159 12.62 -8.96 -11.90
CA GLN A 159 13.05 -8.68 -13.28
C GLN A 159 11.91 -8.95 -14.26
N GLU A 160 11.32 -10.14 -14.19
CA GLU A 160 10.26 -10.57 -15.09
C GLU A 160 8.90 -9.97 -14.68
N GLU A 161 8.61 -9.92 -13.38
CA GLU A 161 7.30 -9.48 -12.89
C GLU A 161 7.08 -7.97 -13.04
N VAL A 162 8.15 -7.15 -12.95
CA VAL A 162 8.05 -5.71 -13.24
C VAL A 162 7.73 -5.47 -14.72
N GLU A 163 8.39 -6.20 -15.62
CA GLU A 163 8.12 -6.10 -17.05
C GLU A 163 6.70 -6.56 -17.39
N TYR A 164 6.27 -7.71 -16.84
CA TYR A 164 4.93 -8.23 -17.03
C TYR A 164 3.87 -7.25 -16.50
N PHE A 165 4.05 -6.71 -15.28
CA PHE A 165 3.14 -5.72 -14.71
C PHE A 165 3.07 -4.46 -15.59
N GLY A 166 4.22 -3.98 -16.05
CA GLY A 166 4.30 -2.82 -16.94
C GLY A 166 3.56 -3.02 -18.26
N LYS A 167 3.64 -4.22 -18.85
CA LYS A 167 2.98 -4.56 -20.12
C LYS A 167 1.49 -4.86 -19.98
N HIS A 168 1.08 -5.50 -18.88
CA HIS A 168 -0.26 -6.09 -18.78
C HIS A 168 -1.19 -5.39 -17.78
N VAL A 169 -0.67 -4.68 -16.78
CA VAL A 169 -1.48 -4.01 -15.75
C VAL A 169 -1.56 -2.51 -15.98
N ILE A 170 -0.42 -1.83 -16.19
CA ILE A 170 -0.39 -0.36 -16.32
C ILE A 170 -1.34 0.15 -17.44
N PRO A 171 -1.38 -0.45 -18.64
CA PRO A 171 -2.32 0.00 -19.68
C PRO A 171 -3.79 -0.14 -19.27
N LEU A 172 -4.14 -1.20 -18.55
CA LEU A 172 -5.50 -1.43 -18.06
C LEU A 172 -5.88 -0.41 -16.97
N VAL A 173 -4.93 0.00 -16.13
CA VAL A 173 -5.15 1.09 -15.16
C VAL A 173 -5.49 2.39 -15.90
N ARG A 174 -4.75 2.72 -16.97
CA ARG A 174 -5.04 3.92 -17.78
C ARG A 174 -6.39 3.85 -18.48
N GLU A 175 -6.74 2.70 -19.04
CA GLU A 175 -8.06 2.45 -19.63
C GLU A 175 -9.20 2.73 -18.64
N LEU A 176 -9.06 2.25 -17.39
CA LEU A 176 -10.07 2.46 -16.34
C LEU A 176 -10.14 3.93 -15.89
N GLU A 177 -9.00 4.61 -15.74
CA GLU A 177 -8.95 6.03 -15.41
C GLU A 177 -9.60 6.90 -16.49
N ASP A 178 -9.32 6.62 -17.78
CA ASP A 178 -9.89 7.35 -18.90
C ASP A 178 -11.41 7.12 -19.00
N ALA A 179 -11.88 5.90 -18.75
CA ALA A 179 -13.30 5.58 -18.70
C ALA A 179 -14.03 6.33 -17.57
N GLU A 180 -13.41 6.46 -16.39
CA GLU A 180 -13.95 7.24 -15.27
C GLU A 180 -14.01 8.73 -15.58
N ALA A 181 -12.96 9.28 -16.19
CA ALA A 181 -12.92 10.69 -16.59
C ALA A 181 -14.02 11.00 -17.62
N ALA A 182 -14.19 10.14 -18.62
CA ALA A 182 -15.25 10.27 -19.62
C ALA A 182 -16.65 10.18 -19.00
N ALA A 183 -16.85 9.25 -18.05
CA ALA A 183 -18.13 9.12 -17.34
C ALA A 183 -18.46 10.34 -16.48
N SER A 184 -17.46 10.95 -15.81
CA SER A 184 -17.64 12.18 -15.03
C SER A 184 -18.04 13.36 -15.91
N LEU A 185 -17.38 13.53 -17.06
CA LEU A 185 -17.71 14.59 -18.03
C LEU A 185 -19.10 14.44 -18.65
N ALA A 186 -19.57 13.20 -18.83
CA ALA A 186 -20.91 12.94 -19.34
C ALA A 186 -22.02 13.16 -18.30
N ALA A 187 -21.66 13.22 -17.01
CA ALA A 187 -22.59 13.42 -15.90
C ALA A 187 -22.74 14.90 -15.48
N GLU A 188 -21.87 15.78 -15.99
CA GLU A 188 -21.93 17.25 -15.85
C GLU A 188 -22.79 17.91 -16.94
#